data_AF-A0A0D0R1K6-F1
#
_entry.id   AF-A0A0D0R1K6-F1
#
_cell.length_a   1.000
_cell.length_b   1.000
_cell.length_c   1.000
_cell.angle_alpha   90.00
_cell.angle_beta   90.00
_cell.angle_gamma   90.00
#
_symmetry.space_group_name_H-M   'P 1'
#
loop_
_entity.id
_entity.type
_entity.pdbx_description
1 polymer ?
#
loop_
_entity_poly.entity_id
_entity_poly.type
_entity_poly.pdbx_seq_one_letter_code
_entity_poly.pdbx_strand_id
1 'polypeptide(L)'
;MWSEVKQMLSRTMSSLAFETWIEGTTATMEDDTVTIHCTNPMQKNWIETLYMSHIERAIEKVCGKRMVVQLEAPHELSNEQFMRMWNYMITLEKQTWHLEARVTKVERQMEEIEKEVAQLRERTDFLERLLATDEKPVQKTYIH
;
A
#
# COMPACT_ATOMS: atom_id res chain seq x y z
N MET A 1 5.15 23.67 -10.20
CA MET A 1 4.98 23.82 -8.73
C MET A 1 4.23 22.65 -8.10
N TRP A 2 2.89 22.58 -8.03
CA TRP A 2 2.22 21.53 -7.22
C TRP A 2 2.52 20.11 -7.67
N SER A 3 2.68 19.87 -8.98
CA SER A 3 3.15 18.60 -9.53
C SER A 3 4.52 18.17 -8.98
N GLU A 4 5.45 19.11 -8.82
CA GLU A 4 6.78 18.85 -8.25
C GLU A 4 6.70 18.60 -6.74
N VAL A 5 5.84 19.34 -6.03
CA VAL A 5 5.56 19.09 -4.61
C VAL A 5 5.01 17.68 -4.42
N LYS A 6 4.02 17.27 -5.23
CA LYS A 6 3.50 15.90 -5.23
C LYS A 6 4.58 14.86 -5.52
N GLN A 7 5.46 15.11 -6.49
CA GLN A 7 6.56 14.20 -6.81
C GLN A 7 7.55 14.04 -5.64
N MET A 8 7.80 15.10 -4.87
CA MET A 8 8.61 14.96 -3.65
C MET A 8 7.86 14.20 -2.56
N LEU A 9 6.58 14.52 -2.34
CA LEU A 9 5.77 13.87 -1.31
C LEU A 9 5.62 12.36 -1.58
N SER A 10 5.43 11.93 -2.83
CA SER A 10 5.32 10.52 -3.21
C SER A 10 6.58 9.70 -2.93
N ARG A 11 7.75 10.35 -2.81
CA ARG A 11 9.01 9.70 -2.43
C ARG A 11 9.22 9.62 -0.92
N THR A 12 8.51 10.45 -0.15
CA THR A 12 8.67 10.55 1.31
C THR A 12 7.54 9.91 2.10
N MET A 13 6.37 9.76 1.50
CA MET A 13 5.18 9.14 2.08
C MET A 13 5.03 7.69 1.57
N SER A 14 4.25 6.87 2.28
CA SER A 14 3.84 5.58 1.71
C SER A 14 2.93 5.80 0.50
N SER A 15 2.95 4.87 -0.47
CA SER A 15 2.11 4.96 -1.67
C SER A 15 0.63 5.13 -1.32
N LEU A 16 0.13 4.32 -0.38
CA LEU A 16 -1.25 4.39 0.09
C LEU A 16 -1.60 5.77 0.69
N ALA A 17 -0.73 6.33 1.54
CA ALA A 17 -0.99 7.65 2.12
C ALA A 17 -0.97 8.76 1.07
N PHE A 18 -0.06 8.67 0.09
CA PHE A 18 0.00 9.63 -1.01
C PHE A 18 -1.24 9.55 -1.90
N GLU A 19 -1.62 8.36 -2.36
CA GLU A 19 -2.80 8.11 -3.20
C GLU A 19 -4.09 8.58 -2.48
N THR A 20 -4.23 8.23 -1.19
CA THR A 20 -5.43 8.56 -0.41
C THR A 20 -5.54 10.06 -0.12
N TRP A 21 -4.45 10.70 0.30
CA TRP A 21 -4.52 12.05 0.86
C TRP A 21 -4.00 13.15 -0.06
N ILE A 22 -3.07 12.86 -0.98
CA ILE A 22 -2.37 13.91 -1.73
C ILE A 22 -2.71 13.87 -3.23
N GLU A 23 -2.84 12.69 -3.83
CA GLU A 23 -2.93 12.52 -5.28
C GLU A 23 -4.08 13.34 -5.90
N GLY A 24 -5.28 13.23 -5.32
CA GLY A 24 -6.48 13.93 -5.80
C GLY A 24 -6.51 15.45 -5.56
N THR A 25 -5.56 16.01 -4.80
CA THR A 25 -5.55 17.45 -4.49
C THR A 25 -5.09 18.29 -5.69
N THR A 26 -5.53 19.53 -5.76
CA THR A 26 -4.91 20.54 -6.65
C THR A 26 -4.42 21.72 -5.81
N ALA A 27 -3.63 22.63 -6.39
CA ALA A 27 -3.23 23.82 -5.66
C ALA A 27 -3.09 25.02 -6.59
N THR A 28 -3.47 26.19 -6.08
CA THR A 28 -3.23 27.50 -6.67
C THR A 28 -2.17 28.24 -5.86
N MET A 29 -1.49 29.17 -6.51
CA MET A 29 -0.45 29.98 -5.86
C MET A 29 -0.67 31.44 -6.24
N GLU A 30 -0.79 32.29 -5.23
CA GLU A 30 -0.98 33.73 -5.35
C GLU A 30 -0.01 34.41 -4.37
N ASP A 31 0.87 35.27 -4.91
CA ASP A 31 1.96 35.90 -4.17
C ASP A 31 2.80 34.90 -3.34
N ASP A 32 2.71 35.00 -2.02
CA ASP A 32 3.41 34.17 -1.04
C ASP A 32 2.47 33.14 -0.37
N THR A 33 1.31 32.89 -0.96
CA THR A 33 0.30 31.94 -0.48
C THR A 33 0.08 30.80 -1.46
N VAL A 34 0.08 29.57 -0.96
CA VAL A 34 -0.31 28.37 -1.69
C VAL A 34 -1.61 27.84 -1.07
N THR A 35 -2.66 27.78 -1.87
CA THR A 35 -3.96 27.24 -1.47
C THR A 35 -4.13 25.86 -2.08
N ILE A 36 -4.25 24.84 -1.22
CA ILE A 36 -4.43 23.45 -1.61
C ILE A 36 -5.92 23.11 -1.56
N HIS A 37 -6.45 22.73 -2.72
CA HIS A 37 -7.84 22.35 -2.92
C HIS A 37 -8.00 20.85 -2.68
N CYS A 38 -8.64 20.53 -1.55
CA CYS A 38 -8.99 19.17 -1.16
C CYS A 38 -10.30 18.76 -1.83
N THR A 39 -10.44 17.46 -2.12
CA THR A 39 -11.65 16.89 -2.75
C THR A 39 -12.83 16.83 -1.77
N ASN A 40 -12.53 16.76 -0.47
CA ASN A 40 -13.54 16.67 0.58
C ASN A 40 -13.00 17.24 1.91
N PRO A 41 -13.89 17.55 2.86
CA PRO A 41 -13.50 18.18 4.12
C PRO A 41 -12.65 17.29 5.03
N MET A 42 -12.83 15.95 4.94
CA MET A 42 -12.04 15.03 5.75
C MET A 42 -10.60 14.98 5.28
N GLN A 43 -10.37 14.96 3.97
CA GLN A 43 -9.04 15.08 3.38
C GLN A 43 -8.34 16.35 3.86
N LYS A 44 -9.03 17.51 3.84
CA LYS A 44 -8.49 18.75 4.39
C LYS A 44 -8.03 18.58 5.84
N ASN A 45 -8.93 18.14 6.73
CA ASN A 45 -8.61 18.04 8.15
C ASN A 45 -7.51 17.00 8.43
N TRP A 46 -7.48 15.91 7.68
CA TRP A 46 -6.47 14.87 7.82
C TRP A 46 -5.08 15.34 7.39
N ILE A 47 -5.03 16.04 6.25
CA ILE A 47 -3.81 16.71 5.77
C ILE A 47 -3.33 17.73 6.80
N GLU A 48 -4.23 18.60 7.27
CA GLU A 48 -3.91 19.63 8.26
C GLU A 48 -3.31 19.04 9.54
N THR A 49 -3.91 17.94 10.02
CA THR A 49 -3.50 17.32 11.29
C THR A 49 -2.19 16.54 11.17
N LEU A 50 -1.98 15.79 10.09
CA LEU A 50 -0.89 14.80 10.01
C LEU A 50 0.22 15.14 9.01
N TYR A 51 -0.12 15.83 7.92
CA TYR A 51 0.78 15.98 6.78
C TYR A 51 1.18 17.43 6.51
N MET A 52 0.59 18.41 7.20
CA MET A 52 0.85 19.84 6.98
C MET A 52 2.34 20.18 7.03
N SER A 53 3.05 19.71 8.05
CA SER A 53 4.50 19.95 8.20
C SER A 53 5.36 19.35 7.08
N HIS A 54 4.91 18.24 6.48
CA HIS A 54 5.59 17.60 5.35
C HIS A 54 5.35 18.42 4.07
N ILE A 55 4.11 18.87 3.88
CA ILE A 55 3.69 19.68 2.74
C ILE A 55 4.38 21.05 2.76
N GLU A 56 4.37 21.75 3.90
CA GLU A 56 5.04 23.05 4.04
C GLU A 56 6.53 22.96 3.68
N ARG A 57 7.23 21.93 4.20
CA ARG A 57 8.64 21.69 3.89
C ARG A 57 8.86 21.37 2.41
N ALA A 58 7.95 20.63 1.80
CA ALA A 58 8.03 20.32 0.38
C ALA A 58 7.80 21.59 -0.47
N ILE A 59 6.81 22.40 -0.14
CA ILE A 59 6.54 23.69 -0.78
C ILE A 59 7.74 24.63 -0.63
N GLU A 60 8.31 24.75 0.57
CA GLU A 60 9.49 25.58 0.81
C GLU A 60 10.68 25.17 -0.06
N LYS A 61 10.92 23.87 -0.22
CA LYS A 61 11.97 23.36 -1.10
C LYS A 61 11.73 23.65 -2.57
N VAL A 62 10.48 23.54 -3.06
CA VAL A 62 10.14 23.82 -4.47
C VAL A 62 10.20 25.32 -4.75
N CYS A 63 9.64 26.13 -3.86
CA CYS A 63 9.55 27.58 -4.03
C CYS A 63 10.87 28.31 -3.66
N GLY A 64 11.79 27.63 -2.96
CA GLY A 64 13.05 28.21 -2.47
C GLY A 64 12.87 29.22 -1.33
N LYS A 65 11.66 29.35 -0.79
CA LYS A 65 11.30 30.25 0.31
C LYS A 65 10.09 29.71 1.05
N ARG A 66 9.92 30.13 2.31
CA ARG A 66 8.74 29.79 3.10
C ARG A 66 7.50 30.48 2.51
N MET A 67 6.46 29.69 2.30
CA MET A 67 5.15 30.14 1.81
C MET A 67 4.11 30.00 2.91
N VAL A 68 3.07 30.83 2.88
CA VAL A 68 1.85 30.58 3.64
C VAL A 68 1.08 29.46 2.94
N VAL A 69 0.68 28.43 3.67
CA VAL A 69 -0.06 27.30 3.11
C VAL A 69 -1.46 27.28 3.71
N GLN A 70 -2.46 27.24 2.83
CA GLN A 70 -3.87 27.19 3.20
C GLN A 70 -4.52 25.95 2.59
N LEU A 71 -5.53 25.42 3.26
CA LEU A 71 -6.30 24.27 2.79
C LEU A 71 -7.75 24.67 2.63
N GLU A 72 -8.31 24.34 1.47
CA GLU A 72 -9.72 24.54 1.15
C GLU A 72 -10.38 23.20 0.83
N ALA A 73 -11.66 23.10 1.17
CA ALA A 73 -12.51 21.98 0.82
C ALA A 73 -13.88 22.51 0.33
N PRO A 74 -14.67 21.69 -0.39
CA PRO A 74 -15.97 22.14 -0.90
C PRO A 74 -16.97 22.58 0.17
N HIS A 75 -16.76 22.14 1.41
CA HIS A 75 -17.53 22.52 2.60
C HIS A 75 -16.69 22.32 3.87
N GLU A 76 -17.17 22.79 5.02
CA GLU A 76 -16.56 22.54 6.33
C GLU A 76 -17.37 21.49 7.10
N LEU A 77 -16.72 20.70 7.94
CA LEU A 77 -17.44 19.81 8.86
C LEU A 77 -17.76 20.56 10.14
N SER A 78 -18.92 20.29 10.72
CA SER A 78 -19.13 20.63 12.13
C SER A 78 -18.18 19.82 13.01
N ASN A 79 -17.85 20.32 14.19
CA ASN A 79 -16.99 19.59 15.15
C ASN A 79 -17.53 18.19 15.45
N GLU A 80 -18.85 18.03 15.53
CA GLU A 80 -19.46 16.72 15.78
C GLU A 80 -19.28 15.77 14.59
N GLN A 81 -19.49 16.25 13.36
CA GLN A 81 -19.26 15.46 12.15
C GLN A 81 -17.79 15.06 12.02
N PHE A 82 -16.88 16.00 12.27
CA PHE A 82 -15.45 15.75 12.27
C PHE A 82 -15.09 14.65 13.28
N MET A 83 -15.52 14.78 14.55
CA MET A 83 -15.20 13.79 15.58
C MET A 83 -15.79 12.41 15.28
N ARG A 84 -17.01 12.34 14.73
CA ARG A 84 -17.61 11.07 14.31
C ARG A 84 -16.78 10.40 13.21
N MET A 85 -16.46 11.14 12.15
CA MET A 85 -15.66 10.60 11.05
C MET A 85 -14.23 10.27 11.49
N TRP A 86 -13.63 11.07 12.37
CA TRP A 86 -12.29 10.84 12.90
C TRP A 86 -12.24 9.55 13.71
N ASN A 87 -13.17 9.38 14.65
CA ASN A 87 -13.28 8.16 15.43
C ASN A 87 -13.54 6.93 14.56
N TYR A 88 -14.37 7.07 13.52
CA TYR A 88 -14.58 6.02 12.54
C TYR A 88 -13.28 5.65 11.82
N MET A 89 -12.50 6.64 11.37
CA MET A 89 -11.25 6.39 10.65
C MET A 89 -10.20 5.73 11.53
N ILE A 90 -10.03 6.20 12.77
CA ILE A 90 -9.13 5.56 13.75
C ILE A 90 -9.57 4.11 14.03
N THR A 91 -10.87 3.84 14.01
CA THR A 91 -11.39 2.47 14.16
C THR A 91 -11.07 1.62 12.93
N LEU A 92 -11.24 2.17 11.73
CA LEU A 92 -10.86 1.49 10.49
C LEU A 92 -9.37 1.19 10.44
N GLU A 93 -8.50 2.13 10.83
CA GLU A 93 -7.05 1.90 10.87
C GLU A 93 -6.68 0.72 11.78
N LYS A 94 -7.30 0.63 12.96
CA LYS A 94 -7.13 -0.52 13.85
C LYS A 94 -7.58 -1.83 13.21
N GLN A 95 -8.72 -1.81 12.50
CA GLN A 95 -9.21 -2.99 11.79
C GLN A 95 -8.29 -3.40 10.64
N THR A 96 -7.78 -2.43 9.88
CA THR A 96 -6.79 -2.66 8.82
C THR A 96 -5.55 -3.33 9.39
N TRP A 97 -5.02 -2.84 10.51
CA TRP A 97 -3.87 -3.46 11.18
C TRP A 97 -4.13 -4.92 11.58
N HIS A 98 -5.31 -5.22 12.11
CA HIS A 98 -5.70 -6.60 12.42
C HIS A 98 -5.85 -7.48 11.17
N LEU A 99 -6.34 -6.92 10.06
CA LEU A 99 -6.44 -7.64 8.80
C LEU A 99 -5.06 -7.93 8.21
N GLU A 100 -4.16 -6.95 8.18
CA GLU A 100 -2.77 -7.11 7.72
C GLU A 100 -2.06 -8.23 8.48
N ALA A 101 -2.15 -8.23 9.82
CA ALA A 101 -1.55 -9.28 10.64
C ALA A 101 -2.11 -10.69 10.32
N ARG A 102 -3.41 -10.78 9.99
CA ARG A 102 -4.03 -12.05 9.58
C ARG A 102 -3.57 -12.47 8.19
N VAL A 103 -3.44 -11.54 7.24
CA VAL A 103 -2.94 -11.79 5.89
C VAL A 103 -1.52 -12.34 5.95
N THR A 104 -0.62 -11.69 6.69
CA THR A 104 0.76 -12.19 6.87
C THR A 104 0.81 -13.61 7.44
N LYS A 105 -0.11 -13.95 8.36
CA LYS A 105 -0.20 -15.31 8.89
C LYS A 105 -0.63 -16.32 7.82
N VAL A 106 -1.62 -15.96 7.00
CA VAL A 106 -2.10 -16.82 5.90
C VAL A 106 -1.02 -17.02 4.84
N GLU A 107 -0.30 -15.96 4.46
CA GLU A 107 0.81 -16.00 3.51
C GLU A 107 1.89 -16.99 3.98
N ARG A 108 2.30 -16.91 5.24
CA ARG A 108 3.26 -17.86 5.82
C ARG A 108 2.76 -19.31 5.78
N GLN A 109 1.48 -19.53 6.06
CA GLN A 109 0.90 -20.88 5.99
C GLN A 109 0.87 -21.39 4.54
N MET A 110 0.62 -20.51 3.57
CA MET A 110 0.66 -20.87 2.14
C MET A 110 2.06 -21.30 1.71
N GLU A 111 3.10 -20.56 2.10
CA GLU A 111 4.50 -20.91 1.78
C GLU A 111 4.90 -22.29 2.33
N GLU A 112 4.44 -22.62 3.55
CA GLU A 112 4.70 -23.92 4.17
C GLU A 112 4.00 -25.06 3.41
N ILE A 113 2.75 -24.85 3.02
CA ILE A 113 1.98 -25.81 2.21
C ILE A 113 2.63 -26.00 0.83
N GLU A 114 3.05 -24.91 0.17
CA GLU A 114 3.72 -24.99 -1.14
C GLU A 114 4.99 -25.84 -1.07
N LYS A 115 5.76 -25.70 0.01
CA LYS A 115 6.95 -26.52 0.26
C LYS A 115 6.61 -28.00 0.46
N GLU A 116 5.59 -28.30 1.24
CA GLU A 116 5.13 -29.69 1.43
C GLU A 116 4.66 -30.30 0.11
N VAL A 117 3.90 -29.56 -0.70
CA VAL A 117 3.43 -29.99 -2.02
C VAL A 117 4.62 -30.26 -2.96
N ALA A 118 5.65 -29.41 -2.95
CA ALA A 118 6.85 -29.63 -3.75
C ALA A 118 7.58 -30.92 -3.36
N GLN A 119 7.76 -31.16 -2.06
CA GLN A 119 8.38 -32.39 -1.55
C GLN A 119 7.59 -33.64 -1.93
N LEU A 120 6.24 -33.57 -1.86
CA LEU A 120 5.38 -34.68 -2.26
C LEU A 120 5.49 -34.96 -3.76
N ARG A 121 5.56 -33.93 -4.61
CA ARG A 121 5.75 -34.09 -6.05
C ARG A 121 7.07 -34.78 -6.37
N GLU A 122 8.18 -34.35 -5.77
CA GLU A 122 9.48 -35.01 -5.95
C GLU A 122 9.43 -36.50 -5.54
N ARG A 123 8.73 -36.81 -4.45
CA ARG A 123 8.57 -38.19 -3.99
C ARG A 123 7.75 -39.03 -4.97
N THR A 124 6.68 -38.47 -5.52
CA THR A 124 5.84 -39.13 -6.53
C THR A 124 6.65 -39.39 -7.81
N ASP A 125 7.34 -38.38 -8.35
CA ASP A 125 8.19 -38.50 -9.54
C ASP A 125 9.27 -39.58 -9.37
N PHE A 126 9.87 -39.66 -8.18
CA PHE A 126 10.86 -40.70 -7.86
C PHE A 126 10.26 -42.10 -7.90
N LEU A 127 9.07 -42.29 -7.30
CA LEU A 127 8.39 -43.58 -7.30
C LEU A 127 7.94 -43.98 -8.71
N GLU A 128 7.44 -43.04 -9.51
CA GLU A 128 7.07 -43.28 -10.91
C GLU A 128 8.28 -43.76 -11.74
N ARG A 129 9.46 -43.16 -11.55
CA ARG A 129 10.70 -43.61 -12.21
C ARG A 129 11.12 -45.01 -11.81
N LEU A 130 11.01 -45.36 -10.51
CA LEU A 130 11.35 -46.70 -10.02
C LEU A 130 10.46 -47.77 -10.67
N LEU A 131 9.14 -47.52 -10.72
CA LEU A 131 8.18 -48.43 -11.34
C LEU A 131 8.47 -48.60 -12.84
N ALA A 132 8.77 -47.51 -13.55
CA ALA A 132 9.13 -47.58 -14.97
C ALA A 132 10.42 -48.36 -15.26
N THR A 133 11.36 -48.44 -14.30
CA THR A 133 12.57 -49.27 -14.44
C THR A 133 12.33 -50.75 -14.18
N ASP A 134 11.38 -51.10 -13.32
CA ASP A 134 11.07 -52.50 -12.96
C ASP A 134 10.24 -53.20 -14.06
N GLU A 135 9.53 -52.44 -14.90
CA GLU A 135 8.77 -52.94 -16.05
C GLU A 135 9.63 -53.31 -17.28
N LYS A 136 10.96 -53.10 -17.27
CA LYS A 136 11.80 -53.50 -18.41
C LYS A 136 11.86 -55.03 -18.53
N PRO A 137 11.41 -55.64 -19.65
CA PRO A 137 11.34 -57.08 -19.77
C PRO A 137 12.75 -57.68 -19.77
N VAL A 138 12.98 -58.67 -18.90
CA VAL A 138 14.15 -59.54 -18.95
C VAL A 138 14.18 -60.22 -20.32
N GLN A 139 15.11 -59.80 -21.20
CA GLN A 139 15.38 -60.49 -22.46
C GLN A 139 15.83 -61.92 -22.15
N LYS A 140 14.89 -62.87 -22.22
CA LYS A 140 15.22 -64.30 -22.16
C LYS A 140 15.94 -64.66 -23.45
N THR A 141 17.26 -64.74 -23.37
CA THR A 141 18.09 -65.32 -24.43
C THR A 141 17.86 -66.83 -24.40
N TYR A 142 17.10 -67.36 -25.36
CA TYR A 142 16.97 -68.79 -25.53
C TYR A 142 18.23 -69.31 -26.25
N ILE A 143 18.99 -70.16 -25.57
CA ILE A 143 20.09 -70.92 -26.17
C ILE A 143 19.46 -72.18 -26.79
N HIS A 144 19.67 -72.35 -28.09
CA HIS A 144 19.19 -73.47 -28.91
C HIS A 144 19.84 -74.81 -28.55
#